data_AF-S4XUD7-F1
#
_entry.id   AF-S4XUD7-F1
#
_cell.length_a   1.000
_cell.length_b   1.000
_cell.length_c   1.000
_cell.angle_alpha   90.00
_cell.angle_beta   90.00
_cell.angle_gamma   90.00
#
_symmetry.space_group_name_H-M   'P 1'
#
loop_
_entity.id
_entity.type
_entity.pdbx_description
1 polymer ?
#
loop_
_entity_poly.entity_id
_entity_poly.type
_entity_poly.pdbx_seq_one_letter_code
_entity_poly.pdbx_strand_id
1 'polypeptide(L)'
;MGDADITLRDLARRRPEDLVRALVPEGPVEVLGWLDSQVTNIERRLDKALRLRVGGEPRVIHVEFCFALLARNATAAALREVVAEIHAGARTAEERAELYTALLVMATIDPWRHNLLKELLMMVEDEEEGLLRRTPIIGEMILEAERRGEERGVERGERRGEERGEEKAIAELLGRLFARRIGRRPTAEEERSIVERARALGPGEVEDALLDLEAEALVRWLAEPIRPS
;
A
#
# COMPACT_ATOMS: atom_id res chain seq x y z
N MET A 1 -6.78 15.58 -4.11
CA MET A 1 -6.62 17.00 -3.73
C MET A 1 -7.61 17.44 -2.65
N GLY A 2 -8.77 16.79 -2.46
CA GLY A 2 -9.73 17.17 -1.41
C GLY A 2 -9.31 16.79 0.02
N ASP A 3 -8.80 15.58 0.23
CA ASP A 3 -8.57 15.08 1.60
C ASP A 3 -7.34 15.71 2.26
N ALA A 4 -6.28 15.97 1.48
CA ALA A 4 -5.11 16.71 1.96
C ALA A 4 -5.44 18.16 2.35
N ASP A 5 -6.28 18.83 1.56
CA ASP A 5 -6.78 20.17 1.84
C ASP A 5 -7.64 20.20 3.13
N ILE A 6 -8.45 19.17 3.38
CA ILE A 6 -9.21 19.03 4.63
C ILE A 6 -8.28 18.87 5.84
N THR A 7 -7.28 17.99 5.77
CA THR A 7 -6.34 17.74 6.87
C THR A 7 -5.51 18.99 7.18
N LEU A 8 -5.02 19.70 6.16
CA LEU A 8 -4.26 20.94 6.35
C LEU A 8 -5.11 22.07 6.96
N ARG A 9 -6.38 22.19 6.55
CA ARG A 9 -7.32 23.14 7.17
C ARG A 9 -7.61 22.83 8.62
N ASP A 10 -7.74 21.55 8.97
CA ASP A 10 -7.96 21.14 10.35
C ASP A 10 -6.74 21.49 11.22
N LEU A 11 -5.53 21.21 10.72
CA LEU A 11 -4.29 21.57 11.39
C LEU A 11 -4.15 23.08 11.59
N ALA A 12 -4.37 23.87 10.54
CA ALA A 12 -4.32 25.33 10.62
C ALA A 12 -5.35 25.90 11.61
N ARG A 13 -6.54 25.28 11.70
CA ARG A 13 -7.59 25.68 12.65
C ARG A 13 -7.23 25.36 14.10
N ARG A 14 -6.56 24.23 14.35
CA ARG A 14 -6.19 23.78 15.70
C ARG A 14 -4.97 24.51 16.26
N ARG A 15 -4.01 24.88 15.39
CA ARG A 15 -2.72 25.47 15.78
C ARG A 15 -2.44 26.83 15.13
N PRO A 16 -3.37 27.80 15.16
CA PRO A 16 -3.20 29.06 14.44
C PRO A 16 -2.04 29.89 14.99
N GLU A 17 -1.80 29.86 16.30
CA GLU A 17 -0.71 30.63 16.93
C GLU A 17 0.68 30.10 16.57
N ASP A 18 0.86 28.78 16.54
CA ASP A 18 2.15 28.18 16.22
C ASP A 18 2.51 28.42 14.75
N LEU A 19 1.50 28.36 13.87
CA LEU A 19 1.65 28.71 12.47
C LEU A 19 2.05 30.19 12.29
N VAL A 20 1.45 31.09 13.07
CA VAL A 20 1.80 32.52 13.02
C VAL A 20 3.19 32.79 13.55
N ARG A 21 3.59 32.16 14.67
CA ARG A 21 4.94 32.33 15.23
C ARG A 21 6.02 31.91 14.24
N ALA A 22 5.76 30.88 13.43
CA ALA A 22 6.69 30.46 12.37
C ALA A 22 6.82 31.49 11.24
N LEU A 23 5.75 32.23 10.92
CA LEU A 23 5.72 33.19 9.81
C LEU A 23 6.04 34.63 10.25
N VAL A 24 5.80 34.97 11.51
CA VAL A 24 6.01 36.29 12.10
C VAL A 24 6.68 36.12 13.47
N PRO A 25 8.01 35.91 13.50
CA PRO A 25 8.73 35.54 14.71
C PRO A 25 8.94 36.70 15.72
N GLU A 26 8.59 37.94 15.36
CA GLU A 26 8.90 39.14 16.14
C GLU A 26 7.69 39.67 16.92
N GLY A 27 7.76 39.65 18.26
CA GLY A 27 6.83 40.31 19.17
C GLY A 27 5.65 39.45 19.67
N PRO A 28 4.84 39.96 20.61
CA PRO A 28 3.68 39.25 21.13
C PRO A 28 2.60 39.12 20.04
N VAL A 29 2.12 37.89 19.85
CA VAL A 29 1.11 37.52 18.85
C VAL A 29 -0.21 37.18 19.53
N GLU A 30 -1.30 37.76 19.05
CA GLU A 30 -2.67 37.42 19.43
C GLU A 30 -3.48 37.09 18.18
N VAL A 31 -4.10 35.92 18.14
CA VAL A 31 -4.97 35.50 17.05
C VAL A 31 -6.37 36.05 17.27
N LEU A 32 -6.83 36.92 16.35
CA LEU A 32 -8.13 37.59 16.45
C LEU A 32 -9.26 36.83 15.74
N GLY A 33 -8.92 35.87 14.88
CA GLY A 33 -9.87 35.01 14.17
C GLY A 33 -9.60 34.90 12.68
N TRP A 34 -10.47 34.17 11.98
CA TRP A 34 -10.36 33.94 10.54
C TRP A 34 -11.19 34.98 9.76
N LEU A 35 -10.62 35.48 8.66
CA LEU A 35 -11.31 36.32 7.69
C LEU A 35 -11.64 35.50 6.45
N ASP A 36 -12.92 35.46 6.11
CA ASP A 36 -13.37 35.01 4.81
C ASP A 36 -13.28 36.20 3.85
N SER A 37 -12.46 36.08 2.81
CA SER A 37 -12.47 37.03 1.70
C SER A 37 -13.70 36.79 0.82
N GLN A 38 -14.10 37.77 0.00
CA GLN A 38 -15.19 37.55 -0.97
C GLN A 38 -14.91 36.38 -1.91
N VAL A 39 -13.62 36.07 -2.15
CA VAL A 39 -13.20 34.96 -3.01
C VAL A 39 -13.29 33.62 -2.27
N THR A 40 -12.95 33.53 -0.97
CA THR A 40 -13.11 32.27 -0.19
C THR A 40 -14.58 31.89 0.04
N ASN A 41 -15.49 32.87 0.00
CA ASN A 41 -16.94 32.62 0.06
C ASN A 41 -17.52 32.04 -1.23
N ILE A 42 -16.94 32.35 -2.39
CA ILE A 42 -17.38 31.87 -3.70
C ILE A 42 -16.67 30.57 -4.07
N GLU A 43 -15.37 30.51 -3.83
CA GLU A 43 -14.51 29.38 -4.16
C GLU A 43 -13.98 28.75 -2.87
N ARG A 44 -14.70 27.74 -2.34
CA ARG A 44 -14.37 27.02 -1.09
C ARG A 44 -13.01 26.27 -1.10
N ARG A 45 -12.25 26.42 -2.19
CA ARG A 45 -10.95 25.81 -2.46
C ARG A 45 -9.76 26.73 -2.17
N LEU A 46 -10.00 27.99 -1.83
CA LEU A 46 -8.95 28.95 -1.46
C LEU A 46 -8.80 29.08 0.05
N ASP A 47 -7.57 29.27 0.50
CA ASP A 47 -7.21 29.33 1.91
C ASP A 47 -7.74 30.58 2.61
N LYS A 48 -8.06 30.43 3.90
CA LYS A 48 -8.56 31.52 4.75
C LYS A 48 -7.42 32.44 5.18
N ALA A 49 -7.72 33.73 5.34
CA ALA A 49 -6.78 34.66 5.92
C ALA A 49 -6.90 34.69 7.46
N LEU A 50 -5.79 34.65 8.17
CA LEU A 50 -5.75 34.75 9.62
C LEU A 50 -5.56 36.20 10.03
N ARG A 51 -6.45 36.71 10.89
CA ARG A 51 -6.37 38.06 11.46
C ARG A 51 -5.68 38.02 12.80
N LEU A 52 -4.74 38.94 12.99
CA LEU A 52 -3.79 38.91 14.09
C LEU A 52 -3.58 40.30 14.68
N ARG A 53 -3.04 40.34 15.90
CA ARG A 53 -2.36 41.49 16.48
C ARG A 53 -0.92 41.09 16.79
N VAL A 54 0.06 41.82 16.25
CA VAL A 54 1.49 41.58 16.47
C VAL A 54 2.09 42.85 17.05
N GLY A 55 2.61 42.79 18.27
CA GLY A 55 3.16 43.97 18.94
C GLY A 55 2.14 45.10 19.13
N GLY A 56 0.85 44.77 19.29
CA GLY A 56 -0.24 45.74 19.40
C GLY A 56 -0.88 46.16 18.06
N GLU A 57 -0.22 45.89 16.93
CA GLU A 57 -0.67 46.32 15.61
C GLU A 57 -1.48 45.25 14.88
N PRO A 58 -2.62 45.60 14.23
CA PRO A 58 -3.39 44.64 13.44
C PRO A 58 -2.62 44.18 12.19
N ARG A 59 -2.69 42.88 11.92
CA ARG A 59 -2.10 42.21 10.74
C ARG A 59 -3.09 41.20 10.16
N VAL A 60 -2.94 40.89 8.88
CA VAL A 60 -3.65 39.80 8.20
C VAL A 60 -2.60 38.96 7.46
N ILE A 61 -2.55 37.67 7.77
CA ILE A 61 -1.71 36.72 7.04
C ILE A 61 -2.62 35.87 6.17
N HIS A 62 -2.40 35.94 4.85
CA HIS A 62 -2.93 34.94 3.95
C HIS A 62 -2.00 33.73 4.03
N VAL A 63 -2.45 32.66 4.67
CA VAL A 63 -1.64 31.46 4.87
C VAL A 63 -1.79 30.59 3.62
N GLU A 64 -0.92 30.79 2.66
CA GLU A 64 -0.71 29.81 1.59
C GLU A 64 0.45 28.92 2.05
N PHE A 65 0.19 27.62 2.23
CA PHE A 65 1.19 26.67 2.71
C PHE A 65 2.30 26.47 1.64
N CYS A 66 3.35 27.30 1.65
CA CYS A 66 4.55 27.11 0.84
C CYS A 66 5.58 26.24 1.58
N PHE A 67 5.71 24.96 1.22
CA PHE A 67 6.62 24.02 1.90
C PHE A 67 7.56 23.24 0.96
N ALA A 68 8.76 22.94 1.47
CA ALA A 68 9.91 22.36 0.76
C ALA A 68 9.64 21.05 0.02
N LEU A 69 8.63 20.26 0.40
CA LEU A 69 8.23 19.04 -0.30
C LEU A 69 7.70 19.28 -1.72
N LEU A 70 7.12 20.46 -1.95
CA LEU A 70 6.66 20.89 -3.27
C LEU A 70 7.75 21.63 -4.05
N ALA A 71 8.94 21.82 -3.45
CA ALA A 71 10.06 22.40 -4.15
C ALA A 71 10.52 21.45 -5.26
N ARG A 72 10.84 22.02 -6.41
CA ARG A 72 11.33 21.26 -7.57
C ARG A 72 12.61 20.48 -7.25
N ASN A 73 13.38 20.92 -6.26
CA ASN A 73 14.63 20.31 -5.81
C ASN A 73 14.50 19.62 -4.44
N ALA A 74 13.29 19.25 -4.00
CA ALA A 74 13.10 18.46 -2.80
C ALA A 74 13.90 17.15 -2.89
N THR A 75 14.62 16.78 -1.83
CA THR A 75 15.41 15.54 -1.77
C THR A 75 15.16 14.81 -0.46
N ALA A 76 15.37 13.48 -0.46
CA ALA A 76 15.28 12.68 0.75
C ALA A 76 16.27 13.14 1.85
N ALA A 77 17.46 13.64 1.47
CA ALA A 77 18.45 14.14 2.43
C ALA A 77 17.93 15.38 3.17
N ALA A 78 17.42 16.38 2.45
CA ALA A 78 16.82 17.57 3.06
C ALA A 78 15.61 17.21 3.95
N LEU A 79 14.83 16.19 3.56
CA LEU A 79 13.70 15.74 4.37
C LEU A 79 14.13 15.04 5.66
N ARG A 80 15.28 14.33 5.68
CA ARG A 80 15.83 13.76 6.92
C ARG A 80 16.15 14.87 7.93
N GLU A 81 16.71 15.98 7.46
CA GLU A 81 17.00 17.14 8.32
C GLU A 81 15.70 17.70 8.90
N VAL A 82 14.67 17.89 8.08
CA VAL A 82 13.34 18.34 8.54
C VAL A 82 12.72 17.39 9.56
N VAL A 83 12.79 16.06 9.32
CA VAL A 83 12.25 15.06 10.26
C VAL A 83 13.00 15.11 11.59
N ALA A 84 14.32 15.23 11.55
CA ALA A 84 15.15 15.34 12.75
C ALA A 84 14.88 16.64 13.54
N GLU A 85 14.69 17.77 12.83
CA GLU A 85 14.31 19.05 13.45
C GLU A 85 12.94 18.96 14.14
N ILE A 86 11.95 18.34 13.48
CA ILE A 86 10.62 18.10 14.08
C ILE A 86 10.75 17.20 15.31
N HIS A 87 11.55 16.14 15.22
CA HIS A 87 11.75 15.22 16.32
C HIS A 87 12.33 15.92 17.55
N ALA A 88 13.39 16.72 17.35
CA ALA A 88 14.10 17.39 18.42
C ALA A 88 13.38 18.65 18.94
N GLY A 89 12.62 19.33 18.08
CA GLY A 89 12.04 20.65 18.36
C GLY A 89 10.59 20.63 18.83
N ALA A 90 9.84 19.55 18.59
CA ALA A 90 8.45 19.45 19.04
C ALA A 90 8.37 19.42 20.58
N ARG A 91 7.48 20.23 21.17
CA ARG A 91 7.34 20.34 22.63
C ARG A 91 6.62 19.15 23.23
N THR A 92 5.80 18.47 22.45
CA THR A 92 4.99 17.33 22.87
C THR A 92 4.94 16.26 21.78
N ALA A 93 4.64 15.02 22.18
CA ALA A 93 4.42 13.93 21.24
C ALA A 93 3.23 14.20 20.29
N GLU A 94 2.20 14.88 20.79
CA GLU A 94 1.04 15.26 19.98
C GLU A 94 1.41 16.30 18.91
N GLU A 95 2.17 17.34 19.28
CA GLU A 95 2.70 18.33 18.33
C GLU A 95 3.60 17.67 17.28
N ARG A 96 4.44 16.72 17.68
CA ARG A 96 5.30 15.97 16.74
C ARG A 96 4.48 15.14 15.76
N ALA A 97 3.48 14.41 16.26
CA ALA A 97 2.56 13.61 15.47
C ALA A 97 1.79 14.44 14.43
N GLU A 98 1.34 15.64 14.83
CA GLU A 98 0.68 16.60 13.94
C GLU A 98 1.61 17.09 12.82
N LEU A 99 2.86 17.44 13.15
CA LEU A 99 3.86 17.89 12.19
C LEU A 99 4.26 16.79 11.19
N TYR A 100 4.47 15.56 11.67
CA TYR A 100 4.72 14.40 10.79
C TYR A 100 3.52 14.08 9.90
N THR A 101 2.30 14.17 10.43
CA THR A 101 1.08 14.00 9.64
C THR A 101 1.00 15.02 8.51
N ALA A 102 1.29 16.30 8.80
CA ALA A 102 1.34 17.34 7.78
C ALA A 102 2.37 17.00 6.69
N LEU A 103 3.58 16.59 7.09
CA LEU A 103 4.66 16.24 6.18
C LEU A 103 4.28 15.06 5.25
N LEU A 104 3.66 14.02 5.81
CA LEU A 104 3.20 12.84 5.07
C LEU A 104 2.07 13.18 4.08
N VAL A 105 1.08 13.96 4.51
CA VAL A 105 -0.01 14.42 3.65
C VAL A 105 0.54 15.24 2.48
N MET A 106 1.49 16.14 2.75
CA MET A 106 2.13 16.94 1.70
C MET A 106 2.90 16.07 0.70
N ALA A 107 3.57 15.01 1.16
CA ALA A 107 4.27 14.09 0.27
C ALA A 107 3.33 13.27 -0.64
N THR A 108 2.03 13.18 -0.32
CA THR A 108 1.03 12.64 -1.26
C THR A 108 0.73 13.59 -2.42
N ILE A 109 0.97 14.89 -2.23
CA ILE A 109 0.86 15.92 -3.26
C ILE A 109 2.25 16.08 -3.88
N ASP A 110 2.58 15.20 -4.82
CA ASP A 110 3.89 15.17 -5.47
C ASP A 110 3.82 15.65 -6.93
N PRO A 111 3.76 16.98 -7.17
CA PRO A 111 3.63 17.53 -8.52
C PRO A 111 4.84 17.23 -9.42
N TRP A 112 5.98 16.92 -8.81
CA TRP A 112 7.24 16.67 -9.51
C TRP A 112 7.61 15.18 -9.59
N ARG A 113 6.82 14.29 -8.98
CA ARG A 113 7.01 12.83 -8.93
C ARG A 113 8.35 12.42 -8.31
N HIS A 114 8.77 13.11 -7.26
CA HIS A 114 9.96 12.77 -6.48
C HIS A 114 9.82 11.43 -5.72
N ASN A 115 8.61 10.94 -5.51
CA ASN A 115 8.25 9.73 -4.76
C ASN A 115 8.74 9.71 -3.30
N LEU A 116 8.81 10.90 -2.67
CA LEU A 116 9.38 11.07 -1.33
C LEU A 116 8.48 10.53 -0.21
N LEU A 117 7.21 10.24 -0.49
CA LEU A 117 6.27 9.66 0.47
C LEU A 117 6.81 8.36 1.08
N LYS A 118 7.40 7.48 0.26
CA LYS A 118 7.94 6.20 0.76
C LYS A 118 9.09 6.42 1.74
N GLU A 119 10.01 7.31 1.39
CA GLU A 119 11.16 7.63 2.23
C GLU A 119 10.70 8.28 3.55
N LEU A 120 9.74 9.20 3.50
CA LEU A 120 9.18 9.83 4.69
C LEU A 120 8.42 8.85 5.59
N LEU A 121 7.66 7.91 5.03
CA LEU A 121 7.00 6.87 5.81
C LEU A 121 8.02 6.07 6.62
N MET A 122 9.14 5.66 6.00
CA MET A 122 10.20 4.94 6.72
C MET A 122 10.82 5.80 7.82
N MET A 123 11.18 7.05 7.52
CA MET A 123 11.79 7.95 8.50
C MET A 123 10.86 8.21 9.70
N VAL A 124 9.57 8.42 9.46
CA VAL A 124 8.60 8.71 10.53
C VAL A 124 8.33 7.48 11.38
N GLU A 125 8.23 6.29 10.78
CA GLU A 125 8.01 5.05 11.55
C GLU A 125 9.23 4.69 12.41
N ASP A 126 10.45 4.94 11.93
CA ASP A 126 11.69 4.75 12.70
C ASP A 126 11.73 5.67 13.94
N GLU A 127 11.18 6.88 13.83
CA GLU A 127 11.17 7.88 14.90
C GLU A 127 9.95 7.78 15.84
N GLU A 128 8.79 7.32 15.34
CA GLU A 128 7.56 7.18 16.12
C GLU A 128 6.71 5.97 15.69
N GLU A 129 7.02 4.82 16.29
CA GLU A 129 6.33 3.56 16.04
C GLU A 129 4.80 3.69 16.19
N GLY A 130 4.07 3.19 15.19
CA GLY A 130 2.61 3.17 15.19
C GLY A 130 1.95 4.54 14.99
N LEU A 131 2.71 5.62 14.73
CA LEU A 131 2.12 6.89 14.31
C LEU A 131 1.40 6.75 12.97
N LEU A 132 1.99 6.08 11.99
CA LEU A 132 1.42 5.95 10.64
C LEU A 132 0.03 5.31 10.65
N ARG A 133 -0.19 4.32 11.53
CA ARG A 133 -1.51 3.68 11.72
C ARG A 133 -2.55 4.62 12.34
N ARG A 134 -2.12 5.59 13.14
CA ARG A 134 -2.99 6.58 13.81
C ARG A 134 -3.27 7.80 12.93
N THR A 135 -2.43 8.06 11.94
CA THR A 135 -2.59 9.17 11.01
C THR A 135 -3.78 8.94 10.06
N PRO A 136 -4.75 9.87 9.97
CA PRO A 136 -5.84 9.78 8.99
C PRO A 136 -5.31 9.66 7.55
N ILE A 137 -6.05 9.00 6.65
CA ILE A 137 -5.65 8.67 5.27
C ILE A 137 -4.52 7.63 5.21
N ILE A 138 -3.38 7.86 5.87
CA ILE A 138 -2.24 6.93 5.86
C ILE A 138 -2.59 5.62 6.58
N GLY A 139 -3.20 5.69 7.76
CA GLY A 139 -3.67 4.52 8.49
C GLY A 139 -4.73 3.74 7.71
N GLU A 140 -5.64 4.43 7.03
CA GLU A 140 -6.65 3.79 6.17
C GLU A 140 -6.02 3.10 4.96
N MET A 141 -5.03 3.72 4.33
CA MET A 141 -4.27 3.11 3.23
C MET A 141 -3.53 1.86 3.69
N ILE A 142 -2.93 1.86 4.89
CA ILE A 142 -2.27 0.69 5.48
C ILE A 142 -3.29 -0.44 5.70
N LEU A 143 -4.42 -0.12 6.35
CA LEU A 143 -5.48 -1.11 6.61
C LEU A 143 -6.05 -1.69 5.31
N GLU A 144 -6.26 -0.86 4.29
CA GLU A 144 -6.74 -1.33 2.99
C GLU A 144 -5.71 -2.23 2.29
N ALA A 145 -4.43 -1.86 2.35
CA ALA A 145 -3.35 -2.67 1.79
C ALA A 145 -3.22 -4.03 2.49
N GLU A 146 -3.31 -4.06 3.82
CA GLU A 146 -3.32 -5.30 4.62
C GLU A 146 -4.50 -6.19 4.22
N ARG A 147 -5.72 -5.65 4.17
CA ARG A 147 -6.92 -6.40 3.76
C ARG A 147 -6.77 -6.98 2.35
N ARG A 148 -6.34 -6.18 1.37
CA ARG A 148 -6.13 -6.67 0.00
C ARG A 148 -5.03 -7.74 -0.06
N GLY A 149 -4.01 -7.62 0.80
CA GLY A 149 -2.94 -8.62 0.93
C GLY A 149 -3.48 -9.95 1.46
N GLU A 150 -4.31 -9.90 2.49
CA GLU A 150 -4.98 -11.06 3.09
C GLU A 150 -5.92 -11.75 2.09
N GLU A 151 -6.82 -11.00 1.44
CA GLU A 151 -7.73 -11.52 0.42
C GLU A 151 -6.99 -12.26 -0.70
N ARG A 152 -5.93 -11.66 -1.25
CA ARG A 152 -5.07 -12.31 -2.26
C ARG A 152 -4.34 -13.52 -1.72
N GLY A 153 -3.97 -13.50 -0.43
CA GLY A 153 -3.32 -14.62 0.25
C GLY A 153 -4.26 -15.82 0.34
N VAL A 154 -5.50 -15.58 0.75
CA VAL A 154 -6.57 -16.59 0.83
C VAL A 154 -6.85 -17.17 -0.55
N GLU A 155 -7.13 -16.35 -1.55
CA GLU A 155 -7.45 -16.82 -2.91
C GLU A 155 -6.34 -17.70 -3.50
N ARG A 156 -5.06 -17.29 -3.34
CA ARG A 156 -3.92 -18.09 -3.79
C ARG A 156 -3.78 -19.39 -3.00
N GLY A 157 -4.08 -19.35 -1.70
CA GLY A 157 -4.05 -20.51 -0.83
C GLY A 157 -5.09 -21.55 -1.25
N GLU A 158 -6.32 -21.11 -1.48
CA GLU A 158 -7.43 -21.94 -1.95
C GLU A 158 -7.12 -22.55 -3.31
N ARG A 159 -6.73 -21.75 -4.32
CA ARG A 159 -6.39 -22.25 -5.66
C ARG A 159 -5.30 -23.32 -5.61
N ARG A 160 -4.22 -23.08 -4.86
CA ARG A 160 -3.14 -24.09 -4.70
C ARG A 160 -3.62 -25.34 -3.96
N GLY A 161 -4.53 -25.19 -3.01
CA GLY A 161 -5.13 -26.30 -2.28
C GLY A 161 -6.00 -27.17 -3.20
N GLU A 162 -6.84 -26.54 -4.01
CA GLU A 162 -7.67 -27.19 -5.02
C GLU A 162 -6.81 -27.92 -6.06
N GLU A 163 -5.84 -27.24 -6.67
CA GLU A 163 -4.92 -27.84 -7.66
C GLU A 163 -4.20 -29.08 -7.11
N ARG A 164 -3.71 -29.03 -5.86
CA ARG A 164 -3.08 -30.20 -5.20
C ARG A 164 -4.08 -31.30 -4.88
N GLY A 165 -5.31 -30.93 -4.52
CA GLY A 165 -6.41 -31.87 -4.27
C GLY A 165 -6.77 -32.64 -5.54
N GLU A 166 -6.89 -31.94 -6.67
CA GLU A 166 -7.13 -32.52 -7.98
C GLU A 166 -6.00 -33.42 -8.45
N GLU A 167 -4.73 -32.97 -8.37
CA GLU A 167 -3.56 -33.79 -8.68
C GLU A 167 -3.56 -35.11 -7.91
N LYS A 168 -3.81 -35.03 -6.60
CA LYS A 168 -3.83 -36.20 -5.72
C LYS A 168 -4.99 -37.15 -6.07
N ALA A 169 -6.16 -36.61 -6.38
CA ALA A 169 -7.32 -37.40 -6.80
C ALA A 169 -7.05 -38.11 -8.13
N ILE A 170 -6.45 -37.43 -9.10
CA ILE A 170 -6.04 -38.00 -10.40
C ILE A 170 -5.03 -39.11 -10.19
N ALA A 171 -3.96 -38.84 -9.43
CA ALA A 171 -2.91 -39.83 -9.15
C ALA A 171 -3.50 -41.09 -8.48
N GLU A 172 -4.42 -40.93 -7.53
CA GLU A 172 -5.04 -42.05 -6.83
C GLU A 172 -6.01 -42.85 -7.72
N LEU A 173 -6.84 -42.19 -8.53
CA LEU A 173 -7.83 -42.84 -9.39
C LEU A 173 -7.15 -43.53 -10.58
N LEU A 174 -6.39 -42.78 -11.37
CA LEU A 174 -5.72 -43.31 -12.55
C LEU A 174 -4.56 -44.25 -12.19
N GLY A 175 -3.86 -44.00 -11.08
CA GLY A 175 -2.85 -44.91 -10.57
C GLY A 175 -3.42 -46.27 -10.11
N ARG A 176 -4.64 -46.29 -9.55
CA ARG A 176 -5.35 -47.55 -9.25
C ARG A 176 -5.74 -48.29 -10.53
N LEU A 177 -6.20 -47.58 -11.56
CA LEU A 177 -6.54 -48.17 -12.84
C LEU A 177 -5.30 -48.77 -13.52
N PHE A 178 -4.21 -48.01 -13.58
CA PHE A 178 -2.91 -48.48 -14.03
C PHE A 178 -2.50 -49.76 -13.30
N ALA A 179 -2.62 -49.78 -11.97
CA ALA A 179 -2.23 -50.94 -11.18
C ALA A 179 -3.07 -52.20 -11.48
N ARG A 180 -4.36 -52.04 -11.77
CA ARG A 180 -5.22 -53.15 -12.20
C ARG A 180 -4.86 -53.65 -13.60
N ARG A 181 -4.53 -52.74 -14.52
CA ARG A 181 -4.22 -53.07 -15.91
C ARG A 181 -2.85 -53.72 -16.09
N ILE A 182 -1.85 -53.24 -15.36
CA ILE A 182 -0.44 -53.66 -15.47
C ILE A 182 -0.07 -54.73 -14.44
N GLY A 183 -0.86 -54.88 -13.37
CA GLY A 183 -0.60 -55.85 -12.30
C GLY A 183 0.46 -55.41 -11.28
N ARG A 184 0.91 -54.15 -11.34
CA ARG A 184 1.79 -53.52 -10.35
C ARG A 184 1.46 -52.05 -10.16
N ARG A 185 1.81 -51.47 -9.01
CA ARG A 185 1.67 -50.02 -8.81
C ARG A 185 2.54 -49.22 -9.79
N PRO A 186 2.12 -48.00 -10.18
CA PRO A 186 2.97 -47.10 -10.95
C PRO A 186 4.20 -46.74 -10.12
N THR A 187 5.31 -46.50 -10.81
CA THR A 187 6.48 -45.86 -10.23
C THR A 187 6.22 -44.36 -10.03
N ALA A 188 7.07 -43.68 -9.25
CA ALA A 188 6.93 -42.24 -9.05
C ALA A 188 7.03 -41.43 -10.35
N GLU A 189 7.74 -41.95 -11.37
CA GLU A 189 7.85 -41.31 -12.68
C GLU A 189 6.60 -41.53 -13.52
N GLU A 190 6.04 -42.74 -13.50
CA GLU A 190 4.77 -43.04 -14.17
C GLU A 190 3.61 -42.27 -13.52
N GLU A 191 3.57 -42.16 -12.20
CA GLU A 191 2.56 -41.37 -11.49
C GLU A 191 2.65 -39.88 -11.85
N ARG A 192 3.86 -39.32 -11.93
CA ARG A 192 4.07 -37.95 -12.42
C ARG A 192 3.57 -37.80 -13.85
N SER A 193 3.94 -38.73 -14.75
CA SER A 193 3.52 -38.67 -16.14
C SER A 193 2.00 -38.78 -16.31
N ILE A 194 1.33 -39.63 -15.52
CA ILE A 194 -0.14 -39.74 -15.49
C ILE A 194 -0.77 -38.39 -15.12
N VAL A 195 -0.28 -37.73 -14.06
CA VAL A 195 -0.80 -36.43 -13.61
C VAL A 195 -0.52 -35.33 -14.63
N GLU A 196 0.69 -35.27 -15.19
CA GLU A 196 1.07 -34.29 -16.20
C GLU A 196 0.24 -34.45 -17.49
N ARG A 197 0.00 -35.69 -17.92
CA ARG A 197 -0.85 -35.99 -19.08
C ARG A 197 -2.31 -35.66 -18.81
N ALA A 198 -2.82 -35.94 -17.63
CA ALA A 198 -4.19 -35.61 -17.26
C ALA A 198 -4.41 -34.09 -17.24
N ARG A 199 -3.39 -33.30 -16.92
CA ARG A 199 -3.42 -31.83 -17.04
C ARG A 199 -3.39 -31.35 -18.47
N ALA A 200 -2.59 -31.98 -19.32
CA ALA A 200 -2.39 -31.55 -20.70
C ALA A 200 -3.54 -31.98 -21.63
N LEU A 201 -4.07 -33.20 -21.43
CA LEU A 201 -5.04 -33.84 -22.31
C LEU A 201 -6.43 -33.94 -21.68
N GLY A 202 -6.52 -33.86 -20.35
CA GLY A 202 -7.72 -34.16 -19.58
C GLY A 202 -7.68 -35.57 -18.96
N PRO A 203 -8.26 -35.76 -17.76
CA PRO A 203 -8.21 -37.05 -17.07
C PRO A 203 -8.95 -38.17 -17.82
N GLY A 204 -10.01 -37.85 -18.58
CA GLY A 204 -10.76 -38.83 -19.39
C GLY A 204 -9.92 -39.41 -20.53
N GLU A 205 -9.15 -38.59 -21.25
CA GLU A 205 -8.27 -39.06 -22.33
C GLU A 205 -7.16 -39.98 -21.80
N VAL A 206 -6.68 -39.72 -20.58
CA VAL A 206 -5.71 -40.62 -19.92
C VAL A 206 -6.38 -41.91 -19.45
N GLU A 207 -7.62 -41.84 -18.97
CA GLU A 207 -8.41 -43.03 -18.63
C GLU A 207 -8.65 -43.92 -19.86
N ASP A 208 -9.06 -43.34 -20.99
CA ASP A 208 -9.25 -44.06 -22.25
C ASP A 208 -7.95 -44.72 -22.71
N ALA A 209 -6.82 -44.01 -22.65
CA ALA A 209 -5.51 -44.59 -22.96
C ALA A 209 -5.13 -45.76 -22.02
N LEU A 210 -5.47 -45.67 -20.73
CA LEU A 210 -5.24 -46.76 -19.75
C LEU A 210 -6.11 -48.00 -20.03
N LEU A 211 -7.30 -47.82 -20.61
CA LEU A 211 -8.23 -48.89 -20.93
C LEU A 211 -7.92 -49.55 -22.29
N ASP A 212 -7.58 -48.73 -23.30
CA ASP A 212 -7.49 -49.16 -24.69
C ASP A 212 -6.09 -49.63 -25.10
N LEU A 213 -5.03 -49.10 -24.47
CA LEU A 213 -3.66 -49.50 -24.82
C LEU A 213 -3.28 -50.84 -24.17
N GLU A 214 -2.47 -51.60 -24.91
CA GLU A 214 -1.80 -52.77 -24.36
C GLU A 214 -0.69 -52.37 -23.39
N ALA A 215 -0.38 -53.24 -22.43
CA ALA A 215 0.49 -52.95 -21.29
C ALA A 215 1.84 -52.33 -21.67
N GLU A 216 2.52 -52.88 -22.68
CA GLU A 216 3.81 -52.37 -23.16
C GLU A 216 3.68 -51.03 -23.89
N ALA A 217 2.59 -50.85 -24.65
CA ALA A 217 2.30 -49.61 -25.37
C ALA A 217 1.96 -48.48 -24.39
N LEU A 218 1.22 -48.78 -23.32
CA LEU A 218 0.88 -47.85 -22.26
C LEU A 218 2.12 -47.35 -21.50
N VAL A 219 3.03 -48.25 -21.11
CA VAL A 219 4.27 -47.86 -20.42
C VAL A 219 5.13 -46.98 -21.33
N ARG A 220 5.23 -47.31 -22.63
CA ARG A 220 5.94 -46.48 -23.60
C ARG A 220 5.29 -45.12 -23.77
N TRP A 221 3.97 -45.08 -23.87
CA TRP A 221 3.21 -43.84 -24.00
C TRP A 221 3.40 -42.93 -22.78
N LEU A 222 3.41 -43.46 -21.56
CA LEU A 222 3.73 -42.68 -20.36
C LEU A 222 5.18 -42.18 -20.33
N ALA A 223 6.13 -42.90 -20.92
CA ALA A 223 7.52 -42.49 -20.99
C ALA A 223 7.81 -41.42 -22.07
N GLU A 224 6.90 -41.24 -23.03
CA GLU A 224 7.06 -40.21 -24.07
C GLU A 224 6.87 -38.80 -23.48
N PRO A 225 7.59 -37.77 -23.97
CA PRO A 225 7.36 -36.40 -23.55
C PRO A 225 6.04 -35.87 -24.09
N ILE A 226 5.31 -35.12 -23.25
CA ILE A 226 4.09 -34.43 -23.65
C ILE A 226 4.48 -33.31 -24.62
N ARG A 227 3.98 -33.37 -25.86
CA ARG A 227 4.18 -32.26 -26.81
C ARG A 227 3.15 -31.17 -26.51
N PRO A 228 3.56 -29.92 -26.23
CA PRO A 228 2.62 -28.82 -26.12
C PRO A 228 2.00 -28.55 -27.50
N SER A 229 0.68 -28.42 -27.54
CA SER A 229 -0.09 -27.92 -28.69
C SER A 229 0.09 -26.41 -28.85
#